data_AF-A0A359HAK6-F1
#
_entry.id   AF-A0A359HAK6-F1
#
_cell.length_a   1.000
_cell.length_b   1.000
_cell.length_c   1.000
_cell.angle_alpha   90.00
_cell.angle_beta   90.00
_cell.angle_gamma   90.00
#
_symmetry.space_group_name_H-M   'P 1'
#
loop_
_entity.id
_entity.type
_entity.pdbx_description
1 polymer ?
#
loop_
_entity_poly.entity_id
_entity_poly.type
_entity_poly.pdbx_seq_one_letter_code
_entity_poly.pdbx_strand_id
1 'polypeptide(L)' 'MGTTKACLKCRWGVEDPTDPAKGQCIGGHRTGMGGIWKRMIHDYYNTTCDHFEEGEVDFRDHV' A
#
# COMPACT_ATOMS: atom_id res chain seq x y z
N MET A 1 12.39 -3.22 -16.67
CA MET A 1 12.08 -3.46 -15.25
C MET A 1 10.61 -3.19 -15.05
N GLY A 2 9.93 -4.05 -14.29
CA GLY A 2 8.50 -3.96 -14.00
C GLY A 2 8.13 -5.19 -13.16
N THR A 3 7.58 -4.97 -11.97
CA THR A 3 7.09 -6.06 -11.12
C THR A 3 5.64 -6.37 -11.50
N THR A 4 5.28 -7.65 -11.54
CA THR A 4 3.88 -8.06 -11.74
C THR A 4 3.02 -7.83 -10.48
N LYS A 5 3.69 -7.58 -9.34
CA LYS A 5 3.12 -7.41 -7.99
C LYS A 5 3.28 -5.97 -7.47
N ALA A 6 3.05 -4.99 -8.33
CA ALA A 6 3.19 -3.58 -7.98
C ALA A 6 2.28 -3.18 -6.82
N CYS A 7 2.72 -2.22 -5.98
CA CYS A 7 1.91 -1.68 -4.89
C CYS A 7 0.55 -1.16 -5.34
N LEU A 8 0.43 -0.63 -6.56
CA LEU A 8 -0.85 -0.27 -7.19
C LEU A 8 -1.92 -1.37 -7.10
N LYS A 9 -1.51 -2.65 -7.22
CA LYS A 9 -2.43 -3.80 -7.21
C LYS A 9 -2.58 -4.43 -5.83
N CYS A 10 -1.81 -3.94 -4.86
CA CYS A 10 -1.78 -4.51 -3.52
C CYS A 10 -2.96 -3.96 -2.73
N ARG A 11 -3.73 -4.83 -2.07
CA ARG A 11 -4.84 -4.43 -1.20
C ARG A 11 -4.41 -3.48 -0.07
N TRP A 12 -3.12 -3.48 0.26
CA TRP A 12 -2.52 -2.64 1.29
C TRP A 12 -1.99 -1.30 0.76
N GLY A 13 -2.00 -1.10 -0.56
CA GLY A 13 -1.59 0.14 -1.20
C GLY A 13 -2.76 1.11 -1.25
N VAL A 14 -2.51 2.34 -0.85
CA VAL A 14 -3.43 3.46 -1.03
C VAL A 14 -2.71 4.50 -1.88
N GLU A 15 -3.34 4.99 -2.94
CA GLU A 15 -2.78 6.06 -3.76
C GLU A 15 -2.57 7.32 -2.91
N ASP A 16 -1.48 8.06 -3.14
CA ASP A 16 -1.29 9.34 -2.46
C ASP A 16 -2.33 10.36 -2.97
N PRO A 17 -3.02 11.09 -2.07
CA PRO A 17 -4.12 11.98 -2.47
C PRO A 17 -3.67 13.21 -3.29
N THR A 18 -2.36 13.47 -3.38
CA THR A 18 -1.81 14.64 -4.09
C THR A 18 -1.04 14.23 -5.35
N ASP A 19 -0.26 13.15 -5.29
CA ASP A 19 0.59 12.68 -6.39
C ASP A 19 0.35 11.19 -6.67
N PRO A 20 -0.38 10.83 -7.75
CA PRO A 20 -0.73 9.43 -8.04
C PRO A 20 0.47 8.55 -8.39
N ALA A 21 1.66 9.14 -8.64
CA ALA A 21 2.90 8.36 -8.79
C ALA A 21 3.41 7.78 -7.47
N LYS A 22 2.91 8.28 -6.34
CA LYS A 22 3.25 7.86 -4.99
C LYS A 22 2.08 7.14 -4.32
N GLY A 23 2.38 6.50 -3.19
CA GLY A 23 1.37 5.80 -2.40
C GLY A 23 1.72 5.68 -0.93
N GLN A 24 0.79 5.09 -0.18
CA GLN A 24 0.89 4.80 1.24
C GLN A 24 0.64 3.31 1.43
N CYS A 25 1.59 2.59 2.02
CA CYS A 25 1.41 1.19 2.41
C CYS A 25 0.87 1.10 3.84
N ILE A 26 -0.23 0.36 4.03
CA ILE A 26 -0.86 0.12 5.34
C ILE A 26 -0.71 -1.32 5.85
N GLY A 27 -0.13 -2.23 5.05
CA GLY A 27 -0.11 -3.68 5.33
C GLY A 27 0.99 -4.14 6.29
N GLY A 28 2.10 -3.41 6.37
CA GLY A 28 3.30 -3.87 7.08
C GLY A 28 3.35 -3.57 8.58
N HIS A 29 2.54 -2.65 9.09
CA HIS A 29 2.72 -2.13 10.45
C HIS A 29 1.39 -1.72 11.12
N ARG A 30 0.51 -2.70 11.35
CA ARG A 30 -0.55 -2.56 12.36
C ARG A 30 0.06 -2.84 13.73
N THR A 31 0.03 -1.86 14.63
CA THR A 31 0.53 -2.04 16.01
C THR A 31 -0.42 -2.94 16.80
N GLY A 32 0.05 -3.58 17.86
CA GLY A 32 -0.80 -4.38 18.76
C GLY A 32 -1.93 -3.59 19.44
N MET A 33 -1.91 -2.26 19.33
CA MET A 33 -2.93 -1.33 19.83
C MET A 33 -3.89 -0.83 18.73
N GLY A 34 -3.81 -1.38 17.51
CA GLY A 34 -4.68 -1.03 16.38
C GLY A 34 -4.24 0.19 15.55
N GLY A 35 -3.10 0.81 15.89
CA GLY A 35 -2.56 1.93 15.10
C GLY A 35 -2.00 1.47 13.75
N ILE A 36 -2.26 2.24 12.70
CA ILE A 36 -1.75 1.96 11.34
C ILE A 36 -0.53 2.86 11.09
N TRP A 37 0.66 2.27 11.05
CA TRP A 37 1.87 3.01 10.72
C TRP A 37 2.15 2.94 9.22
N LYS A 38 1.69 3.98 8.52
CA LYS A 38 1.86 4.08 7.06
C LYS A 38 3.33 4.17 6.65
N ARG A 39 3.67 3.54 5.53
CA ARG A 39 4.96 3.74 4.84
C ARG A 39 4.75 4.47 3.53
N MET A 40 5.60 5.46 3.25
CA MET A 40 5.60 6.15 1.96
C MET A 40 6.11 5.21 0.87
N ILE A 41 5.41 5.19 -0.27
CA ILE A 41 5.82 4.51 -1.49
C ILE A 41 6.18 5.60 -2.50
N HIS A 42 7.43 5.63 -2.94
CA HIS A 42 7.92 6.67 -3.86
C HIS A 42 7.62 6.36 -5.33
N ASP A 43 7.54 5.09 -5.70
CA ASP A 43 7.15 4.62 -7.04
C ASP A 43 6.05 3.57 -6.88
N TYR A 44 4.81 4.01 -6.98
CA TYR A 44 3.65 3.17 -6.71
C TYR A 44 3.44 2.08 -7.77
N TYR A 45 3.98 2.28 -8.98
CA TYR A 45 3.80 1.41 -10.12
C TYR A 45 4.87 0.32 -10.22
N ASN A 46 6.03 0.48 -9.57
CA ASN A 46 7.15 -0.48 -9.67
C ASN A 46 7.68 -1.00 -8.33
N THR A 47 7.18 -0.53 -7.20
CA THR A 47 7.56 -1.04 -5.87
C THR A 47 6.76 -2.29 -5.50
N THR A 48 7.36 -3.23 -4.76
CA THR A 48 6.69 -4.43 -4.21
C THR A 48 7.36 -4.90 -2.92
N CYS A 49 6.75 -5.85 -2.22
CA CYS A 49 7.34 -6.56 -1.08
C CYS A 49 6.75 -7.98 -0.93
N ASP A 50 7.30 -8.77 -0.01
CA ASP A 50 6.88 -10.16 0.22
C ASP A 50 5.48 -10.29 0.84
N HIS A 51 4.91 -9.18 1.34
CA HIS A 51 3.54 -9.10 1.87
C HIS A 51 2.50 -8.70 0.82
N PHE A 52 2.87 -8.69 -0.47
CA PHE A 52 1.93 -8.40 -1.55
C PHE A 52 0.72 -9.35 -1.50
N GLU A 53 -0.46 -8.77 -1.50
CA GLU A 53 -1.72 -9.48 -1.64
C GLU A 53 -2.59 -8.68 -2.61
N GLU A 54 -3.00 -9.31 -3.71
CA GLU A 54 -3.76 -8.63 -4.75
C GLU A 54 -5.18 -8.31 -4.27
N GLY A 55 -5.67 -7.11 -4.59
CA GLY A 55 -7.05 -6.71 -4.31
C GLY A 55 -7.15 -5.27 -3.82
N GLU A 56 -8.28 -4.96 -3.20
CA GLU A 56 -8.60 -3.66 -2.61
C GLU A 56 -9.15 -3.91 -1.20
N VAL A 57 -8.70 -3.15 -0.20
CA VAL A 57 -9.30 -3.21 1.15
C VAL A 57 -10.65 -2.47 1.15
N ASP A 58 -11.62 -2.99 1.90
CA ASP A 58 -12.90 -2.30 2.10
C ASP A 58 -12.65 -0.93 2.74
N PHE A 59 -13.50 0.06 2.45
CA PHE A 59 -13.39 1.41 3.01
C PHE A 59 -13.43 1.42 4.55
N ARG A 60 -14.00 0.38 5.19
CA ARG A 60 -13.97 0.20 6.67
C ARG A 60 -12.60 -0.16 7.23
N ASP A 61 -11.72 -0.72 6.41
CA ASP A 61 -10.35 -1.08 6.75
C ASP A 61 -9.34 0.01 6.35
N HIS A 62 -9.82 1.08 5.71
CA HIS A 62 -9.07 2.31 5.47
C HIS A 62 -9.10 3.23 6.69
N VAL A 63 -8.09 4.10 6.80
CA VAL A 63 -7.93 5.09 7.90
C VAL A 63 -8.99 6.17 7.83
#